data_AF-A0AB73G8L2-F1
#
_entry.id   AF-A0AB73G8L2-F1
#
_cell.length_a   1.000
_cell.length_b   1.000
_cell.length_c   1.000
_cell.angle_alpha   90.00
_cell.angle_beta   90.00
_cell.angle_gamma   90.00
#
_symmetry.space_group_name_H-M   'P 1'
#
loop_
_entity.id
_entity.type
_entity.pdbx_description
1 polymer ?
#
loop_
_entity_poly.entity_id
_entity_poly.type
_entity_poly.pdbx_seq_one_letter_code
_entity_poly.pdbx_strand_id
1 'polypeptide(L)'
;MVKVRRALLTARYDNGNHLPRGASVNDEAGNFVTLVGDDGAVFLPDVSIDAPPTLIVRDAIGNECSLDFALPDKPDADAPYERADAQCRAVAAR
;
A
#
# COMPACT_ATOMS: atom_id res chain seq x y z
N MET A 1 2.05 -20.99 -14.51
CA MET A 1 1.22 -19.78 -14.69
C MET A 1 1.52 -18.87 -13.51
N VAL A 2 2.13 -17.70 -13.73
CA VAL A 2 2.29 -16.71 -12.65
C VAL A 2 0.92 -16.07 -12.45
N LYS A 3 0.30 -16.27 -11.29
CA LYS A 3 -0.99 -15.65 -10.98
C LYS A 3 -0.70 -14.28 -10.38
N VAL A 4 -0.92 -13.23 -11.16
CA VAL A 4 -0.72 -11.84 -10.73
C VAL A 4 -1.95 -11.41 -9.93
N ARG A 5 -1.74 -10.98 -8.69
CA ARG A 5 -2.78 -10.45 -7.81
C ARG A 5 -2.55 -8.95 -7.65
N ARG A 6 -3.53 -8.14 -8.03
CA ARG A 6 -3.44 -6.68 -8.03
C ARG A 6 -4.34 -6.11 -6.95
N ALA A 7 -3.90 -5.06 -6.29
CA ALA A 7 -4.70 -4.36 -5.30
C ALA A 7 -4.67 -2.85 -5.54
N LEU A 8 -5.79 -2.19 -5.23
CA LEU A 8 -5.90 -0.76 -5.12
C LEU A 8 -6.26 -0.45 -3.67
N LEU A 9 -5.31 0.10 -2.92
CA LEU A 9 -5.52 0.48 -1.54
C LEU A 9 -6.02 1.92 -1.45
N THR A 10 -6.86 2.20 -0.46
CA THR A 10 -7.16 3.57 -0.01
C THR A 10 -6.43 3.82 1.30
N ALA A 11 -5.33 4.56 1.23
CA ALA A 11 -4.42 4.71 2.35
C ALA A 11 -4.65 6.03 3.13
N ARG A 12 -4.74 5.92 4.45
CA ARG A 12 -5.02 7.04 5.36
C ARG A 12 -4.05 7.05 6.54
N TYR A 13 -3.82 8.23 7.10
CA TYR A 13 -3.21 8.38 8.42
C TYR A 13 -4.17 7.92 9.52
N ASP A 14 -3.65 7.74 10.75
CA ASP A 14 -4.45 7.40 11.94
C ASP A 14 -5.57 8.41 12.24
N ASN A 15 -5.43 9.66 11.79
CA ASN A 15 -6.45 10.71 11.93
C ASN A 15 -7.56 10.64 10.86
N GLY A 16 -7.52 9.65 9.95
CA GLY A 16 -8.50 9.43 8.88
C GLY A 16 -8.24 10.23 7.60
N ASN A 17 -7.29 11.18 7.60
CA ASN A 17 -6.92 11.92 6.41
C ASN A 17 -6.20 11.02 5.41
N HIS A 18 -6.47 11.24 4.12
CA HIS A 18 -5.78 10.54 3.05
C HIS A 18 -4.28 10.87 3.05
N LEU A 19 -3.47 9.89 2.65
CA LEU A 19 -2.06 10.13 2.36
C LEU A 19 -1.91 11.16 1.22
N PRO A 20 -0.88 12.03 1.27
CA PRO A 20 -0.68 13.03 0.27
C PRO A 20 -0.27 12.39 -1.07
N ARG A 21 -0.91 12.86 -2.14
CA ARG A 21 -0.54 12.51 -3.52
C ARG A 21 0.94 12.75 -3.75
N GLY A 22 1.62 11.80 -4.40
CA GLY A 22 3.02 11.87 -4.74
C GLY A 22 3.97 11.39 -3.65
N ALA A 23 3.48 10.98 -2.47
CA ALA A 23 4.31 10.24 -1.52
C ALA A 23 4.78 8.92 -2.16
N SER A 24 6.04 8.53 -1.91
CA SER A 24 6.60 7.31 -2.46
C SER A 24 6.18 6.12 -1.61
N VAL A 25 5.84 5.01 -2.28
CA VAL A 25 5.58 3.73 -1.64
C VAL A 25 6.71 2.79 -2.04
N ASN A 26 7.40 2.27 -1.03
CA ASN A 26 8.57 1.43 -1.17
C ASN A 26 8.34 0.10 -0.45
N ASP A 27 9.04 -0.96 -0.85
CA ASP A 27 9.12 -2.16 -0.02
C ASP A 27 10.10 -1.98 1.16
N GLU A 28 10.20 -2.97 2.04
CA GLU A 28 11.12 -2.94 3.19
C GLU A 28 12.60 -2.83 2.79
N ALA A 29 12.96 -3.30 1.59
CA ALA A 29 14.31 -3.17 1.04
C ALA A 29 14.58 -1.77 0.46
N GLY A 30 13.59 -0.89 0.45
CA GLY A 30 13.66 0.46 -0.09
C GLY A 30 13.40 0.55 -1.60
N ASN A 31 13.08 -0.55 -2.27
CA ASN A 31 12.77 -0.53 -3.69
C ASN A 31 11.46 0.22 -3.92
N PHE A 32 11.44 1.07 -4.94
CA PHE A 32 10.24 1.80 -5.31
C PHE A 32 9.18 0.85 -5.88
N VAL A 33 7.96 0.93 -5.33
CA VAL A 33 6.80 0.16 -5.78
C VAL A 33 5.89 1.06 -6.62
N THR A 34 5.45 2.19 -6.06
CA THR A 34 4.50 3.10 -6.71
C THR A 34 4.46 4.47 -6.01
N LEU A 35 3.64 5.39 -6.52
CA LEU A 35 3.28 6.63 -5.85
C LEU A 35 1.87 6.57 -5.29
N VAL A 36 1.62 7.32 -4.22
CA VAL A 36 0.27 7.64 -3.76
C VAL A 36 -0.41 8.53 -4.81
N GLY A 37 -1.55 8.10 -5.31
CA GLY A 37 -2.43 8.83 -6.23
C GLY A 37 -3.41 9.74 -5.52
N ASP A 38 -4.47 10.12 -6.25
CA ASP A 38 -5.55 10.94 -5.70
C ASP A 38 -6.30 10.16 -4.60
N ASP A 39 -6.83 10.87 -3.61
CA ASP A 39 -7.57 10.31 -2.48
C ASP A 39 -6.82 9.17 -1.76
N GLY A 40 -5.49 9.27 -1.65
CA GLY A 40 -4.67 8.26 -0.97
C GLY A 40 -4.60 6.92 -1.71
N ALA A 41 -4.94 6.88 -3.00
CA ALA A 41 -4.92 5.64 -3.78
C ALA A 41 -3.50 5.06 -3.91
N VAL A 42 -3.31 3.79 -3.60
CA VAL A 42 -2.03 3.09 -3.80
C VAL A 42 -2.27 1.84 -4.64
N PHE A 43 -1.77 1.84 -5.87
CA PHE A 43 -1.90 0.70 -6.76
C PHE A 43 -0.72 -0.26 -6.63
N LEU A 44 -1.00 -1.50 -6.28
CA LEU A 44 -0.04 -2.59 -6.15
C LEU A 44 -0.20 -3.55 -7.34
N PRO A 45 0.78 -3.58 -8.27
CA PRO A 45 0.67 -4.40 -9.47
C PRO A 45 0.91 -5.89 -9.22
N ASP A 46 1.56 -6.25 -8.11
CA ASP A 46 1.82 -7.62 -7.69
C ASP A 46 1.85 -7.72 -6.16
N VAL A 47 0.90 -8.47 -5.58
CA VAL A 47 0.80 -8.71 -4.14
C VAL A 47 0.85 -10.21 -3.88
N SER A 48 1.93 -10.67 -3.25
CA SER A 48 2.05 -12.07 -2.84
C SER A 48 0.99 -12.41 -1.78
N ILE A 49 0.32 -13.55 -1.96
CA ILE A 49 -0.71 -14.07 -1.03
C ILE A 49 -0.05 -14.58 0.26
N ASP A 50 1.13 -15.18 0.14
CA ASP A 50 1.79 -15.87 1.24
C ASP A 50 2.55 -14.91 2.16
N ALA A 51 2.90 -13.73 1.65
CA ALA A 51 3.60 -12.68 2.39
C ALA A 51 3.31 -11.31 1.74
N PRO A 52 2.25 -10.60 2.16
CA PRO A 52 2.05 -9.23 1.70
C PRO A 52 3.28 -8.39 2.09
N PRO A 53 3.87 -7.63 1.15
CA PRO A 53 5.09 -6.89 1.43
C PRO A 53 4.81 -5.83 2.50
N THR A 54 5.74 -5.64 3.42
CA THR A 54 5.76 -4.43 4.25
C THR A 54 6.00 -3.24 3.33
N LEU A 55 5.01 -2.37 3.22
CA LEU A 55 5.09 -1.16 2.42
C LEU A 55 5.39 0.02 3.32
N ILE A 56 6.39 0.80 2.92
CA ILE A 56 6.85 2.00 3.59
C ILE A 56 6.49 3.19 2.72
N VAL A 57 5.75 4.15 3.29
CA VAL A 57 5.42 5.40 2.63
C VAL A 57 6.35 6.50 3.12
N ARG A 58 6.92 7.28 2.20
CA ARG A 58 7.68 8.49 2.51
C ARG A 58 7.05 9.69 1.80
N ASP A 59 6.75 10.74 2.55
CA ASP A 59 6.28 11.99 1.96
C ASP A 59 7.43 12.95 1.60
N ALA A 60 7.10 14.07 0.96
CA ALA A 60 8.08 15.05 0.49
C ALA A 60 8.82 15.79 1.63
N ILE A 61 8.32 15.74 2.87
CA ILE A 61 8.94 16.39 4.03
C ILE A 61 9.70 15.39 4.92
N GLY A 62 9.73 14.11 4.53
CA GLY A 62 10.50 13.06 5.18
C GLY A 62 9.76 12.29 6.27
N ASN A 63 8.43 12.45 6.41
CA ASN A 63 7.67 11.56 7.28
C ASN A 63 7.61 10.17 6.68
N GLU A 64 7.71 9.17 7.55
CA GLU A 64 7.69 7.77 7.16
C GLU A 64 6.62 7.00 7.96
N CYS A 65 5.90 6.11 7.28
CA CYS A 65 5.00 5.17 7.93
C CYS A 65 4.97 3.83 7.19
N SER A 66 4.50 2.80 7.88
CA SER A 66 4.20 1.50 7.28
C SER A 66 2.72 1.38 6.99
N LEU A 67 2.35 0.78 5.84
CA LEU A 67 0.95 0.48 5.54
C LEU A 67 0.54 -0.85 6.16
N ASP A 68 -0.46 -0.77 7.02
CA ASP A 68 -1.20 -1.90 7.58
C ASP A 68 -2.48 -2.11 6.78
N PHE A 69 -2.62 -3.25 6.11
CA PHE A 69 -3.77 -3.60 5.29
C PHE A 69 -3.94 -5.12 5.21
N ALA A 70 -5.17 -5.55 4.93
CA ALA A 70 -5.47 -6.95 4.66
C ALA A 70 -6.25 -7.06 3.35
N LEU A 71 -5.88 -8.03 2.52
CA LEU A 71 -6.64 -8.40 1.33
C LEU A 71 -7.54 -9.61 1.65
N PRO A 72 -8.69 -9.77 0.97
CA PRO A 72 -9.54 -10.95 1.13
C PRO A 72 -8.79 -12.27 0.92
N ASP A 73 -9.13 -13.36 1.62
CA ASP A 73 -8.46 -14.66 1.39
C ASP A 73 -8.66 -15.18 -0.03
N LYS A 74 -9.79 -14.85 -0.64
CA LYS A 74 -10.15 -15.24 -2.01
C LYS A 74 -10.13 -14.01 -2.91
N PRO A 75 -9.17 -13.92 -3.85
CA PRO A 75 -9.19 -12.87 -4.84
C PRO A 75 -10.42 -13.05 -5.75
N ASP A 76 -11.10 -11.95 -6.03
CA ASP A 76 -12.14 -11.89 -7.05
C ASP A 76 -11.50 -12.06 -8.43
N ALA A 77 -11.83 -13.15 -9.13
CA ALA A 77 -11.24 -13.47 -10.42
C ALA A 77 -11.80 -12.60 -11.56
N ASP A 78 -12.96 -11.98 -11.36
CA ASP A 78 -13.64 -11.15 -12.35
C ASP A 78 -13.30 -9.66 -12.20
N ALA A 79 -12.66 -9.27 -11.09
CA ALA A 79 -12.19 -7.92 -10.86
C ALA A 79 -10.76 -7.71 -11.42
N PRO A 80 -10.48 -6.55 -12.04
CA PRO A 80 -9.12 -6.24 -12.52
C PRO A 80 -8.11 -6.06 -11.39
N TYR A 81 -8.59 -5.71 -10.20
CA TYR A 81 -7.84 -5.55 -8.95
C TYR A 81 -8.80 -5.64 -7.76
N GLU A 82 -8.27 -6.04 -6.62
CA GLU A 82 -8.97 -6.00 -5.34
C GLU A 82 -8.90 -4.60 -4.73
N ARG A 83 -9.84 -4.28 -3.83
CA ARG A 83 -9.82 -3.02 -3.08
C ARG A 83 -9.75 -3.31 -1.60
N ALA A 84 -8.96 -2.52 -0.87
CA ALA A 84 -8.87 -2.57 0.58
C ALA A 84 -8.50 -1.20 1.14
N ASP A 85 -8.87 -0.95 2.39
CA ASP A 85 -8.35 0.19 3.13
C ASP A 85 -6.97 -0.14 3.70
N ALA A 86 -6.12 0.88 3.85
CA ALA A 86 -4.80 0.77 4.45
C ALA A 86 -4.57 1.90 5.46
N GLN A 87 -4.00 1.55 6.62
CA GLN A 87 -3.63 2.51 7.64
C GLN A 87 -2.12 2.73 7.68
N CYS A 88 -1.72 3.99 7.60
CA CYS A 88 -0.35 4.46 7.75
C CYS A 88 -0.01 4.53 9.25
N ARG A 89 0.75 3.52 9.72
CA ARG A 89 1.21 3.37 11.10
C ARG A 89 2.65 3.87 11.24
N ALA A 90 2.95 4.59 12.31
CA ALA A 90 4.32 5.03 12.59
C ALA A 90 5.27 3.83 12.58
N VAL A 91 6.37 3.93 11.83
CA VAL A 91 7.45 2.92 11.88
C VAL A 91 8.14 3.12 13.22
N ALA A 92 8.13 2.12 14.10
CA ALA A 92 8.85 2.22 15.37
C ALA A 92 10.33 2.51 15.07
N ALA A 93 10.86 3.60 15.64
CA ALA A 93 12.29 3.87 15.59
C ALA A 93 13.00 2.66 16.21
N ARG A 94 13.81 1.97 15.40
CA ARG A 94 14.69 0.89 15.88
C ARG A 94 15.77 1.45 16.78
#